data_AF-A0A954LPT9-F1
#
_entry.id   AF-A0A954LPT9-F1
#
_cell.length_a   1.000
_cell.length_b   1.000
_cell.length_c   1.000
_cell.angle_alpha   90.00
_cell.angle_beta   90.00
_cell.angle_gamma   90.00
#
_symmetry.space_group_name_H-M   'P 1'
#
loop_
_entity.id
_entity.type
_entity.pdbx_description
1 polymer ?
#
loop_
_entity_poly.entity_id
_entity_poly.type
_entity_poly.pdbx_seq_one_letter_code
_entity_poly.pdbx_strand_id
1 'polypeptide(L)'
;MTYQLYWGDLHNHCSISYGHGSVEQALLRAKQQLDFCSITGHAFWPDMPTNREHYAEIIDYHNAGFATLAKNWERLLQLQDEATQDGTFIAFPSYEWHSMKYGDHNVYAIGPELPLMNAEDLPALREVCQQSKAIAIPHHIGYAAGYRGINWEEYRPE
;
A
#
# COMPACT_ATOMS: atom_id res chain seq x y z
N MET A 1 30.50 9.67 6.26
CA MET A 1 29.69 8.77 5.41
C MET A 1 29.23 9.59 4.22
N THR A 2 29.34 9.06 3.00
CA THR A 2 28.81 9.70 1.78
C THR A 2 27.46 9.08 1.47
N TYR A 3 26.40 9.88 1.47
CA TYR A 3 25.06 9.45 1.06
C TYR A 3 24.94 9.51 -0.47
N GLN A 4 24.22 8.55 -1.06
CA GLN A 4 23.79 8.60 -2.46
C GLN A 4 22.34 9.10 -2.51
N LEU A 5 22.04 9.96 -3.49
CA LEU A 5 20.70 10.49 -3.72
C LEU A 5 19.94 9.55 -4.66
N TYR A 6 18.71 9.21 -4.30
CA TYR A 6 17.79 8.42 -5.11
C TYR A 6 16.42 9.09 -5.19
N TRP A 7 15.74 8.92 -6.31
CA TRP A 7 14.41 9.43 -6.60
C TRP A 7 13.43 8.27 -6.72
N GLY A 8 12.28 8.37 -6.07
CA GLY A 8 11.28 7.31 -6.17
C GLY A 8 9.87 7.73 -5.82
N ASP A 9 8.94 6.85 -6.18
CA ASP A 9 7.51 6.95 -5.91
C ASP A 9 7.04 5.73 -5.13
N LEU A 10 6.74 5.89 -3.85
CA LEU A 10 6.30 4.81 -2.98
C LEU A 10 4.78 4.65 -2.94
N HIS A 11 3.99 5.50 -3.60
CA HIS A 11 2.54 5.38 -3.52
C HIS A 11 1.89 5.56 -4.89
N ASN A 12 1.91 4.49 -5.69
CA ASN A 12 1.33 4.46 -7.02
C ASN A 12 0.19 3.43 -7.11
N HIS A 13 -0.98 3.85 -7.59
CA HIS A 13 -2.10 2.97 -7.84
C HIS A 13 -2.29 2.70 -9.34
N CYS A 14 -2.78 1.50 -9.65
CA CYS A 14 -3.15 1.10 -11.00
C CYS A 14 -4.33 0.12 -10.96
N SER A 15 -4.63 -0.55 -12.07
CA SER A 15 -5.74 -1.51 -12.19
C SER A 15 -5.57 -2.80 -11.38
N ILE A 16 -4.52 -2.92 -10.56
CA ILE A 16 -4.32 -4.04 -9.65
C ILE A 16 -5.30 -4.01 -8.46
N SER A 17 -5.94 -2.86 -8.24
CA SER A 17 -7.12 -2.71 -7.37
C SER A 17 -8.19 -1.90 -8.14
N TYR A 18 -8.40 -0.63 -7.81
CA TYR A 18 -9.42 0.21 -8.43
C TYR A 18 -8.87 1.51 -9.07
N GLY A 19 -7.56 1.55 -9.36
CA GLY A 19 -6.92 2.60 -10.17
C GLY A 19 -6.98 2.35 -11.68
N HIS A 20 -6.32 3.21 -12.46
CA HIS A 20 -6.29 3.13 -13.92
C HIS A 20 -4.90 2.79 -14.45
N GLY A 21 -4.84 2.09 -15.60
CA GLY A 21 -3.59 1.64 -16.24
C GLY A 21 -3.07 0.32 -15.68
N SER A 22 -2.30 -0.44 -16.46
CA SER A 22 -1.78 -1.74 -16.02
C SER A 22 -0.53 -1.60 -15.15
N VAL A 23 -0.24 -2.64 -14.36
CA VAL A 23 0.97 -2.73 -13.53
C VAL A 23 2.23 -2.57 -14.40
N GLU A 24 2.27 -3.22 -15.56
CA GLU A 24 3.41 -3.17 -16.48
C GLU A 24 3.65 -1.77 -17.02
N GLN A 25 2.59 -1.02 -17.33
CA GLN A 25 2.72 0.36 -17.78
C GLN A 25 3.20 1.29 -16.67
N ALA A 26 2.73 1.08 -15.43
CA ALA A 26 3.20 1.84 -14.28
C ALA A 26 4.71 1.61 -14.04
N LEU A 27 5.14 0.35 -14.02
CA LEU A 27 6.55 -0.03 -13.87
C LEU A 27 7.42 0.50 -15.02
N LEU A 28 6.96 0.38 -16.27
CA LEU A 28 7.69 0.89 -17.44
C LEU A 28 7.91 2.41 -17.37
N ARG A 29 6.93 3.17 -16.87
CA ARG A 29 7.04 4.63 -16.72
C ARG A 29 7.96 4.99 -15.56
N ALA A 30 7.84 4.31 -14.42
CA ALA A 30 8.71 4.54 -13.26
C ALA A 30 10.19 4.34 -13.64
N LYS A 31 10.52 3.25 -14.33
CA LYS A 31 11.89 2.95 -14.81
C LYS A 31 12.53 4.02 -15.68
N GLN A 32 11.76 4.90 -16.31
CA GLN A 32 12.31 5.94 -17.17
C GLN A 32 12.82 7.16 -16.39
N GLN A 33 12.41 7.33 -15.13
CA GLN A 33 12.58 8.58 -14.39
C GLN A 33 12.99 8.40 -12.93
N LEU A 34 12.81 7.21 -12.37
CA LEU A 34 12.99 6.92 -10.94
C LEU A 34 14.02 5.80 -10.75
N ASP A 35 14.68 5.84 -9.60
CA ASP A 35 15.57 4.78 -9.12
C ASP A 35 14.79 3.69 -8.38
N PHE A 36 13.60 4.00 -7.87
CA PHE A 36 12.72 3.01 -7.27
C PHE A 36 11.25 3.42 -7.33
N CYS A 37 10.35 2.44 -7.26
CA CYS A 37 8.94 2.71 -7.03
C CYS A 37 8.26 1.62 -6.18
N SER A 38 6.98 1.81 -5.91
CA SER A 38 6.09 0.78 -5.40
C SER A 38 4.72 0.89 -6.05
N ILE A 39 4.16 -0.24 -6.47
CA ILE A 39 2.77 -0.30 -6.93
C ILE A 39 1.91 -0.76 -5.75
N THR A 40 1.23 0.19 -5.11
CA THR A 40 0.47 -0.01 -3.88
C THR A 40 -0.97 -0.34 -4.20
N GLY A 41 -1.38 -1.59 -4.00
CA GLY A 41 -2.79 -1.97 -4.11
C GLY A 41 -3.57 -1.59 -2.86
N HIS A 42 -4.80 -1.11 -3.00
CA HIS A 42 -5.72 -0.97 -1.87
C HIS A 42 -6.15 -2.37 -1.39
N ALA A 43 -5.95 -2.71 -0.11
CA ALA A 43 -6.11 -4.08 0.38
C ALA A 43 -7.18 -4.27 1.45
N PHE A 44 -7.16 -3.46 2.50
CA PHE A 44 -7.95 -3.74 3.70
C PHE A 44 -8.50 -2.47 4.33
N TRP A 45 -9.70 -2.58 4.91
CA TRP A 45 -10.34 -1.52 5.68
C TRP A 45 -11.17 -2.12 6.84
N PRO A 46 -10.55 -2.51 7.97
CA PRO A 46 -11.22 -3.23 9.05
C PRO A 46 -12.35 -2.44 9.73
N ASP A 47 -12.25 -1.11 9.77
CA ASP A 47 -13.28 -0.22 10.35
C ASP A 47 -14.10 0.52 9.28
N MET A 48 -14.25 -0.08 8.09
CA MET A 48 -15.07 0.47 7.01
C MET A 48 -16.53 0.68 7.47
N PRO A 49 -17.18 1.80 7.09
CA PRO A 49 -18.59 2.02 7.41
C PRO A 49 -19.46 0.86 6.92
N THR A 50 -20.40 0.43 7.76
CA THR A 50 -21.29 -0.73 7.47
C THR A 50 -22.72 -0.32 7.11
N ASN A 51 -23.08 0.96 7.27
CA ASN A 51 -24.40 1.45 6.91
C ASN A 51 -24.57 1.51 5.38
N ARG A 52 -25.19 0.47 4.82
CA ARG A 52 -25.42 0.35 3.38
C ARG A 52 -26.47 1.32 2.84
N GLU A 53 -27.39 1.85 3.65
CA GLU A 53 -28.34 2.87 3.17
C GLU A 53 -27.63 4.14 2.71
N HIS A 54 -26.48 4.45 3.31
CA HIS A 54 -25.71 5.64 3.01
C HIS A 54 -24.43 5.36 2.19
N TYR A 55 -23.79 4.20 2.41
CA TYR A 55 -22.44 3.93 1.88
C TYR A 55 -22.36 2.71 0.94
N ALA A 56 -23.47 2.14 0.46
CA ALA A 56 -23.45 0.92 -0.37
C ALA A 56 -22.44 0.97 -1.51
N GLU A 57 -22.43 2.05 -2.30
CA GLU A 57 -21.53 2.18 -3.46
C GLU A 57 -20.06 2.17 -3.04
N ILE A 58 -19.70 2.89 -1.97
CA ILE A 58 -18.33 2.95 -1.45
C ILE A 58 -17.89 1.59 -0.92
N ILE A 59 -18.76 0.92 -0.17
CA ILE A 59 -18.50 -0.42 0.38
C ILE A 59 -18.25 -1.41 -0.75
N ASP A 60 -19.11 -1.41 -1.78
CA ASP A 60 -19.01 -2.35 -2.89
C ASP A 60 -17.78 -2.07 -3.76
N TYR A 61 -17.49 -0.79 -4.02
CA TYR A 61 -16.30 -0.36 -4.76
C TYR A 61 -15.01 -0.81 -4.10
N HIS A 62 -14.85 -0.59 -2.78
CA HIS A 62 -13.65 -0.97 -2.05
C HIS A 62 -13.52 -2.50 -1.96
N ASN A 63 -14.59 -3.21 -1.60
CA ASN A 63 -14.57 -4.67 -1.53
C ASN A 63 -14.23 -5.32 -2.88
N ALA A 64 -14.74 -4.79 -3.99
CA ALA A 64 -14.38 -5.27 -5.33
C ALA A 64 -12.89 -5.06 -5.64
N GLY A 65 -12.32 -3.91 -5.28
CA GLY A 65 -10.89 -3.65 -5.43
C GLY A 65 -10.03 -4.53 -4.54
N PHE A 66 -10.40 -4.71 -3.27
CA PHE A 66 -9.70 -5.60 -2.33
C PHE A 66 -9.68 -7.04 -2.83
N ALA A 67 -10.82 -7.53 -3.31
CA ALA A 67 -10.92 -8.86 -3.92
C ALA A 67 -10.07 -8.98 -5.20
N THR A 68 -10.02 -7.91 -6.00
CA THR A 68 -9.20 -7.86 -7.23
C THR A 68 -7.72 -7.92 -6.89
N LEU A 69 -7.26 -7.14 -5.90
CA LEU A 69 -5.88 -7.19 -5.42
C LEU A 69 -5.54 -8.58 -4.89
N ALA A 70 -6.37 -9.11 -3.98
CA ALA A 70 -6.12 -10.42 -3.36
C ALA A 70 -5.99 -11.54 -4.40
N LYS A 71 -6.84 -11.53 -5.44
CA LYS A 71 -6.78 -12.50 -6.54
C LYS A 71 -5.48 -12.39 -7.35
N ASN A 72 -4.90 -11.20 -7.45
CA ASN A 72 -3.73 -10.93 -8.30
C ASN A 72 -2.45 -10.67 -7.50
N TRP A 73 -2.45 -10.92 -6.18
CA TRP A 73 -1.36 -10.54 -5.30
C TRP A 73 -0.02 -11.18 -5.72
N GLU A 74 -0.01 -12.50 -5.91
CA GLU A 74 1.18 -13.22 -6.37
C GLU A 74 1.69 -12.69 -7.71
N ARG A 75 0.78 -12.36 -8.64
CA ARG A 75 1.15 -11.80 -9.94
C ARG A 75 1.75 -10.40 -9.81
N LEU A 76 1.24 -9.58 -8.90
CA LEU A 76 1.81 -8.25 -8.61
C LEU A 76 3.23 -8.38 -8.05
N LEU A 77 3.44 -9.26 -7.07
CA LEU A 77 4.76 -9.52 -6.50
C LEU A 77 5.75 -9.97 -7.59
N GLN A 78 5.33 -10.92 -8.43
CA GLN A 78 6.14 -11.41 -9.55
C GLN A 78 6.51 -10.29 -10.53
N LEU A 79 5.56 -9.44 -10.92
CA LEU A 79 5.81 -8.35 -11.85
C LEU A 79 6.79 -7.30 -11.30
N GLN A 80 6.72 -7.02 -9.99
CA GLN A 80 7.65 -6.09 -9.34
C GLN A 80 9.05 -6.71 -9.20
N ASP A 81 9.14 -8.00 -8.89
CA ASP A 81 10.41 -8.73 -8.86
C ASP A 81 11.07 -8.77 -10.24
N GLU A 82 10.32 -9.17 -11.29
CA GLU A 82 10.78 -9.16 -12.69
C GLU A 82 11.20 -7.76 -13.18
N ALA A 83 10.57 -6.72 -12.64
CA ALA A 83 10.94 -5.34 -12.96
C ALA A 83 12.19 -4.87 -12.20
N THR A 84 12.51 -5.46 -11.07
CA THR A 84 13.67 -5.07 -10.26
C THR A 84 14.97 -5.42 -10.97
N GLN A 85 15.92 -4.49 -10.96
CA GLN A 85 17.26 -4.64 -11.49
C GLN A 85 18.26 -4.02 -10.53
N ASP A 86 19.03 -4.87 -9.86
CA ASP A 86 20.03 -4.48 -8.86
C ASP A 86 20.95 -3.34 -9.36
N GLY A 87 21.11 -2.33 -8.51
CA GLY A 87 21.94 -1.16 -8.80
C GLY A 87 21.37 -0.19 -9.84
N THR A 88 20.16 -0.44 -10.38
CA THR A 88 19.53 0.42 -11.39
C THR A 88 18.11 0.84 -11.02
N PHE A 89 17.24 -0.13 -10.67
CA PHE A 89 15.84 0.15 -10.38
C PHE A 89 15.25 -0.89 -9.43
N ILE A 90 14.58 -0.45 -8.37
CA ILE A 90 13.91 -1.36 -7.42
C ILE A 90 12.39 -1.12 -7.41
N ALA A 91 11.59 -2.18 -7.51
CA ALA A 91 10.15 -2.12 -7.28
C ALA A 91 9.79 -2.81 -5.96
N PHE A 92 9.47 -2.03 -4.93
CA PHE A 92 9.17 -2.55 -3.60
C PHE A 92 7.73 -3.07 -3.55
N PRO A 93 7.48 -4.29 -3.02
CA PRO A 93 6.13 -4.77 -2.77
C PRO A 93 5.44 -3.93 -1.70
N SER A 94 4.17 -3.59 -1.91
CA SER A 94 3.35 -2.89 -0.93
C SER A 94 1.85 -3.10 -1.08
N TYR A 95 1.13 -2.77 -0.02
CA TYR A 95 -0.32 -2.59 -0.04
C TYR A 95 -0.74 -1.48 0.92
N GLU A 96 -1.90 -0.88 0.68
CA GLU A 96 -2.50 0.12 1.56
C GLU A 96 -3.57 -0.52 2.46
N TRP A 97 -3.38 -0.35 3.77
CA TRP A 97 -4.34 -0.66 4.82
C TRP A 97 -5.02 0.63 5.27
N HIS A 98 -6.33 0.60 5.39
CA HIS A 98 -7.16 1.78 5.55
C HIS A 98 -7.78 1.82 6.95
N SER A 99 -7.95 3.00 7.52
CA SER A 99 -8.73 3.11 8.74
C SER A 99 -9.37 4.48 8.92
N MET A 100 -10.61 4.49 9.37
CA MET A 100 -11.29 5.72 9.81
C MET A 100 -10.69 6.25 11.11
N LYS A 101 -10.35 5.36 12.05
CA LYS A 101 -9.80 5.73 13.36
C LYS A 101 -8.32 6.10 13.30
N TYR A 102 -7.52 5.32 12.58
CA TYR A 102 -6.06 5.43 12.59
C TYR A 102 -5.50 6.14 11.36
N GLY A 103 -6.32 6.30 10.32
CA GLY A 103 -5.89 6.76 9.01
C GLY A 103 -5.21 5.66 8.20
N ASP A 104 -4.93 5.96 6.94
CA ASP A 104 -4.38 4.98 6.01
C ASP A 104 -2.88 4.78 6.21
N HIS A 105 -2.41 3.57 5.97
CA HIS A 105 -1.03 3.16 6.13
C HIS A 105 -0.60 2.28 4.97
N ASN A 106 0.52 2.61 4.35
CA ASN A 106 1.14 1.75 3.35
C ASN A 106 2.14 0.83 4.01
N VAL A 107 2.02 -0.47 3.74
CA VAL A 107 2.93 -1.51 4.21
C VAL A 107 3.92 -1.83 3.10
N TYR A 108 5.22 -1.75 3.37
CA TYR A 108 6.31 -1.98 2.40
C TYR A 108 7.28 -3.06 2.89
N ALA A 109 7.80 -3.87 1.98
CA ALA A 109 8.93 -4.78 2.25
C ALA A 109 10.07 -4.60 1.22
N ILE A 110 11.26 -5.13 1.55
CA ILE A 110 12.48 -4.97 0.74
C ILE A 110 12.56 -5.94 -0.45
N GLY A 111 11.97 -7.13 -0.34
CA GLY A 111 12.10 -8.19 -1.34
C GLY A 111 10.77 -8.93 -1.51
N PRO A 112 10.62 -9.77 -2.54
CA PRO A 112 9.32 -10.05 -3.16
C PRO A 112 8.33 -10.78 -2.25
N GLU A 113 8.78 -11.23 -1.09
CA GLU A 113 7.99 -11.91 -0.07
C GLU A 113 7.35 -10.87 0.88
N LEU A 114 6.21 -10.32 0.47
CA LEU A 114 5.28 -9.60 1.36
C LEU A 114 3.95 -10.36 1.38
N PRO A 115 3.54 -10.98 2.50
CA PRO A 115 2.22 -11.58 2.58
C PRO A 115 1.14 -10.49 2.61
N LEU A 116 0.03 -10.71 1.90
CA LEU A 116 -1.14 -9.84 1.95
C LEU A 116 -1.96 -10.16 3.21
N MET A 117 -1.69 -9.44 4.29
CA MET A 117 -2.27 -9.72 5.61
C MET A 117 -3.06 -8.53 6.14
N ASN A 118 -4.28 -8.81 6.61
CA ASN A 118 -5.07 -7.80 7.30
C ASN A 118 -4.65 -7.68 8.78
N ALA A 119 -5.00 -6.56 9.39
CA ALA A 119 -4.92 -6.30 10.82
C ALA A 119 -6.21 -5.61 11.27
N GLU A 120 -6.66 -5.88 12.50
CA GLU A 120 -7.89 -5.30 13.04
C GLU A 120 -7.71 -3.83 13.47
N ASP A 121 -6.48 -3.45 13.84
CA ASP A 121 -6.11 -2.11 14.28
C ASP A 121 -4.62 -1.80 14.03
N LEU A 122 -4.19 -0.58 14.39
CA LEU A 122 -2.81 -0.12 14.18
C LEU A 122 -1.77 -0.94 15.00
N PRO A 123 -2.00 -1.28 16.28
CA PRO A 123 -1.13 -2.22 17.00
C PRO A 123 -0.96 -3.58 16.29
N ALA A 124 -2.05 -4.21 15.85
CA ALA A 124 -1.99 -5.46 15.10
C ALA A 124 -1.26 -5.29 13.75
N LEU A 125 -1.42 -4.14 13.08
CA LEU A 125 -0.70 -3.84 11.83
C LEU A 125 0.82 -3.76 12.08
N ARG A 126 1.25 -3.23 13.23
CA ARG A 126 2.67 -3.23 13.62
C ARG A 126 3.20 -4.65 13.81
N GLU A 127 2.42 -5.55 14.42
CA GLU A 127 2.79 -6.96 14.55
C GLU A 127 2.91 -7.65 13.19
N VAL A 128 1.96 -7.40 12.26
CA VAL A 128 2.05 -7.89 10.87
C VAL A 128 3.33 -7.41 10.19
N CYS A 129 3.68 -6.14 10.38
CA CYS A 129 4.91 -5.57 9.83
C CYS A 129 6.16 -6.23 10.41
N GLN A 130 6.22 -6.43 11.73
CA GLN A 130 7.33 -7.10 12.39
C GLN A 130 7.53 -8.53 11.89
N GLN A 131 6.44 -9.30 11.78
CA GLN A 131 6.48 -10.69 11.28
C GLN A 131 6.94 -10.75 9.82
N SER A 132 6.51 -9.78 9.01
CA SER A 132 6.80 -9.72 7.57
C SER A 132 8.10 -8.98 7.23
N LYS A 133 8.86 -8.50 8.23
CA LYS A 133 10.01 -7.60 8.04
C LYS A 133 9.67 -6.38 7.16
N ALA A 134 8.45 -5.90 7.31
CA ALA A 134 7.90 -4.78 6.59
C ALA A 134 7.88 -3.53 7.48
N ILE A 135 7.61 -2.38 6.87
CA ILE A 135 7.34 -1.12 7.57
C ILE A 135 5.96 -0.62 7.17
N ALA A 136 5.24 0.00 8.10
CA ALA A 136 4.02 0.75 7.82
C ALA A 136 4.34 2.24 7.86
N ILE A 137 4.00 2.97 6.80
CA ILE A 137 4.15 4.42 6.72
C ILE A 137 2.75 5.06 6.66
N PRO A 138 2.43 6.03 7.53
CA PRO A 138 1.16 6.73 7.48
C PRO A 138 0.98 7.47 6.15
N HIS A 139 -0.21 7.38 5.56
CA HIS A 139 -0.59 8.04 4.33
C HIS A 139 -1.69 9.12 4.53
N HIS A 140 -1.93 9.95 3.51
CA HIS A 140 -2.87 11.07 3.53
C HIS A 140 -2.80 11.93 4.81
N ILE A 141 -1.59 12.32 5.25
CA ILE A 141 -1.37 13.08 6.49
C ILE A 141 -2.12 14.43 6.58
N GLY A 142 -2.63 14.94 5.46
CA GLY A 142 -3.43 16.17 5.40
C GLY A 142 -4.95 15.96 5.46
N TYR A 143 -5.44 14.72 5.46
CA TYR A 143 -6.88 14.45 5.61
C TYR A 143 -7.34 14.69 7.06
N ALA A 144 -8.63 14.98 7.23
CA ALA A 144 -9.21 15.15 8.55
C ALA A 144 -9.25 13.80 9.31
N ALA A 145 -8.93 13.84 10.60
CA ALA A 145 -9.10 12.69 11.50
C ALA A 145 -10.56 12.23 11.49
N GLY A 146 -10.79 10.91 11.50
CA GLY A 146 -12.13 10.33 11.32
C GLY A 146 -12.61 10.26 9.87
N TYR A 147 -11.82 10.73 8.90
CA TYR A 147 -12.07 10.61 7.46
C TYR A 147 -10.80 10.11 6.76
N ARG A 148 -10.26 8.99 7.25
CA ARG A 148 -9.00 8.37 6.77
C ARG A 148 -7.73 9.22 6.95
N GLY A 149 -7.82 10.39 7.58
CA GLY A 149 -6.67 11.16 8.04
C GLY A 149 -6.00 10.55 9.25
N ILE A 150 -4.68 10.72 9.33
CA ILE A 150 -3.84 10.16 10.39
C ILE A 150 -4.24 10.67 11.76
N ASN A 151 -4.43 9.75 12.69
CA ASN A 151 -4.62 10.06 14.09
C ASN A 151 -3.27 10.11 14.82
N TRP A 152 -2.76 11.32 15.01
CA TRP A 152 -1.47 11.57 15.66
C TRP A 152 -1.44 11.18 17.16
N GLU A 153 -2.60 11.02 17.81
CA GLU A 153 -2.65 10.55 19.20
C GLU A 153 -2.23 9.07 19.34
N GLU A 154 -2.34 8.30 18.25
CA GLU A 154 -1.98 6.88 18.19
C GLU A 154 -0.55 6.64 17.67
N TYR A 155 0.16 7.73 17.30
CA TYR A 155 1.56 7.67 16.88
C TYR A 155 2.45 7.20 18.04
N ARG A 156 3.36 6.28 17.74
CA ARG A 156 4.41 5.82 18.66
C ARG A 156 5.75 5.88 17.92
N PRO A 157 6.81 6.45 18.53
CA PRO A 157 8.13 6.52 17.90
C PRO A 157 8.87 5.18 17.91
N GLU A 158 8.45 4.22 18.74
CA GLU A 158 8.98 2.85 18.85
C GLU A 158 8.27 1.82 17.96
#